data_AF-A0A3B3I3W0-F1
#
_entry.id   AF-A0A3B3I3W0-F1
#
_cell.length_a   1.000
_cell.length_b   1.000
_cell.length_c   1.000
_cell.angle_alpha   90.00
_cell.angle_beta   90.00
_cell.angle_gamma   90.00
#
_symmetry.space_group_name_H-M   'P 1'
#
loop_
_entity.id
_entity.type
_entity.pdbx_description
1 polymer ?
#
loop_
_entity_poly.entity_id
_entity_poly.type
_entity_poly.pdbx_seq_one_letter_code
_entity_poly.pdbx_strand_id
1 'polypeptide(L)'
;MFYKSTGGSGRRKLTSVLQGPEGYTFDTLKGASCSGKNTLFLVPLQEQLSVQPLPYDSPEFAKMPKANCMKCGILMPFQLLSLHVEECNVDDFEASPDEDSIVNEDPVLCTTAVQDIHTTEKGQSTAMEKTCEVCPICQASYPHDDLPFHASTCGEGQDIANTMSREAASMTSVEELPGPSFQGLSTPPSAAWEKEEDPKEACQLFRQQLLLRYSKCPHLLLSINMFDSEEDKDRSFIEFYKRNNVEWAAPFKCMLTGDAAIGEGVTRHVLSMAMQKLTTGFSINLGSASLTPLFEGERDHLVPSAAGVLRECKLFEMAGRIIGHNFFHGGSGLPGLSMAVVTLLTGGDIDTAVAALTIEDVADIEHRETIALLKKPELTVEEITRVSDLCLSWYQPTPNSTNHDLLFQLLLSKAVLHNGMQPIKQIRKGLKDTGIWPLILARPDVHCILFPREASVELSSQTMIESICWPQSICDSDEDDEEPVPLKDISTVTGFLRKFIEESNGLILIASRLAS
;
A
#
# COMPACT_ATOMS: atom_id res chain seq x y z
N MET A 1 19.00 -3.36 -17.82
CA MET A 1 19.04 -3.85 -19.22
C MET A 1 20.44 -4.37 -19.49
N PHE A 2 20.60 -5.57 -20.08
CA PHE A 2 21.94 -6.11 -20.39
C PHE A 2 22.19 -6.15 -21.91
N TYR A 3 23.35 -5.65 -22.32
CA TYR A 3 23.87 -5.83 -23.67
C TYR A 3 24.53 -7.21 -23.78
N LYS A 4 24.40 -7.87 -24.94
CA LYS A 4 25.13 -9.11 -25.23
C LYS A 4 26.63 -8.86 -25.15
N SER A 5 27.35 -9.76 -24.48
CA SER A 5 28.81 -9.78 -24.38
C SER A 5 29.54 -10.12 -25.69
N THR A 6 28.83 -10.29 -26.81
CA THR A 6 29.43 -10.63 -28.11
C THR A 6 28.73 -9.91 -29.28
N GLY A 7 29.18 -8.69 -29.57
CA GLY A 7 29.26 -8.12 -30.93
C GLY A 7 27.98 -7.93 -31.78
N GLY A 8 26.77 -8.08 -31.22
CA GLY A 8 25.52 -7.89 -31.97
C GLY A 8 24.67 -6.75 -31.42
N SER A 9 24.22 -5.84 -32.29
CA SER A 9 23.38 -4.66 -31.96
C SER A 9 21.90 -4.97 -31.65
N GLY A 10 21.56 -6.24 -31.39
CA GLY A 10 20.19 -6.66 -31.13
C GLY A 10 19.79 -6.52 -29.66
N ARG A 11 18.78 -5.69 -29.39
CA ARG A 11 18.09 -5.64 -28.09
C ARG A 11 17.09 -6.80 -28.00
N ARG A 12 17.13 -7.60 -26.92
CA ARG A 12 16.09 -8.59 -26.63
C ARG A 12 15.37 -8.20 -25.33
N LYS A 13 14.04 -8.24 -25.37
CA LYS A 13 13.18 -8.00 -24.21
C LYS A 13 13.38 -9.15 -23.21
N LEU A 14 13.74 -8.82 -21.97
CA LEU A 14 13.68 -9.79 -20.89
C LEU A 14 12.22 -10.16 -20.68
N THR A 15 11.95 -11.45 -20.64
CA THR A 15 10.62 -11.98 -20.39
C THR A 15 10.68 -12.67 -19.05
N SER A 16 9.82 -12.28 -18.12
CA SER A 16 9.72 -12.96 -16.84
C SER A 16 9.25 -14.38 -17.07
N VAL A 17 9.92 -15.34 -16.42
CA VAL A 17 9.38 -16.69 -16.29
C VAL A 17 8.36 -16.61 -15.17
N LEU A 18 7.08 -16.87 -15.46
CA LEU A 18 6.04 -16.84 -14.45
C LEU A 18 6.16 -18.07 -13.56
N GLN A 19 6.04 -17.87 -12.26
CA GLN A 19 6.05 -18.94 -11.27
C GLN A 19 4.68 -19.64 -11.27
N GLY A 20 4.68 -20.98 -11.22
CA GLY A 20 3.45 -21.75 -11.04
C GLY A 20 2.99 -21.76 -9.57
N PRO A 21 1.82 -22.33 -9.27
CA PRO A 21 1.29 -22.42 -7.90
C PRO A 21 2.19 -23.19 -6.92
N GLU A 22 3.08 -24.04 -7.45
CA GLU A 22 4.06 -24.85 -6.67
C GLU A 22 5.48 -24.28 -6.77
N GLY A 23 5.63 -23.04 -7.25
CA GLY A 23 6.93 -22.44 -7.46
C GLY A 23 7.52 -22.63 -8.86
N TYR A 24 8.82 -22.40 -9.00
CA TYR A 24 9.54 -22.71 -10.24
C TYR A 24 9.85 -24.20 -10.28
N THR A 25 9.07 -24.95 -11.06
CA THR A 25 9.35 -26.38 -11.28
C THR A 25 10.44 -26.58 -12.32
N PHE A 26 11.10 -27.75 -12.28
CA PHE A 26 12.09 -28.14 -13.28
C PHE A 26 11.54 -28.03 -14.71
N ASP A 27 10.31 -28.46 -14.96
CA ASP A 27 9.70 -28.40 -16.30
C ASP A 27 9.47 -26.96 -16.76
N THR A 28 9.09 -26.08 -15.84
CA THR A 28 8.90 -24.64 -16.11
C THR A 28 10.23 -23.98 -16.47
N LEU A 29 11.27 -24.24 -15.69
CA LEU A 29 12.61 -23.69 -15.93
C LEU A 29 13.27 -24.31 -17.17
N LYS A 30 13.05 -25.60 -17.44
CA LYS A 30 13.54 -26.29 -18.64
C LYS A 30 12.85 -25.78 -19.91
N GLY A 31 11.55 -25.52 -19.84
CA GLY A 31 10.80 -24.86 -20.92
C GLY A 31 11.31 -23.44 -21.18
N ALA A 32 11.44 -22.64 -20.12
CA ALA A 32 11.89 -21.24 -20.23
C ALA A 32 13.35 -21.10 -20.70
N SER A 33 14.23 -21.98 -20.23
CA SER A 33 15.63 -22.02 -20.66
C SER A 33 15.81 -22.63 -22.06
N CYS A 34 14.75 -23.12 -22.71
CA CYS A 34 14.82 -23.90 -23.95
C CYS A 34 15.84 -25.05 -23.84
N SER A 35 15.77 -25.82 -22.74
CA SER A 35 16.72 -26.88 -22.38
C SER A 35 18.17 -26.37 -22.27
N GLY A 36 18.38 -25.23 -21.62
CA GLY A 36 19.70 -24.65 -21.34
C GLY A 36 20.29 -23.76 -22.44
N LYS A 37 19.55 -23.47 -23.52
CA LYS A 37 19.98 -22.57 -24.60
C LYS A 37 19.83 -21.08 -24.25
N ASN A 38 18.93 -20.75 -23.34
CA ASN A 38 18.71 -19.41 -22.82
C ASN A 38 19.22 -19.31 -21.38
N THR A 39 19.98 -18.26 -21.09
CA THR A 39 20.41 -17.93 -19.72
C THR A 39 19.23 -17.39 -18.92
N LEU A 40 18.98 -17.99 -17.76
CA LEU A 40 18.02 -17.48 -16.78
C LEU A 40 18.77 -16.60 -15.77
N PHE A 41 18.19 -15.45 -15.44
CA PHE A 41 18.72 -14.54 -14.43
C PHE A 41 17.80 -14.59 -13.21
N LEU A 42 18.38 -14.87 -12.04
CA LEU A 42 17.70 -14.82 -10.76
C LEU A 42 17.95 -13.43 -10.17
N VAL A 43 16.88 -12.69 -9.87
CA VAL A 43 16.96 -11.42 -9.16
C VAL A 43 16.56 -11.69 -7.71
N PRO A 44 17.50 -11.73 -6.76
CA PRO A 44 17.16 -11.89 -5.36
C PRO A 44 16.41 -10.63 -4.89
N LEU A 45 15.27 -10.82 -4.22
CA LEU A 45 14.47 -9.74 -3.63
C LEU A 45 15.01 -9.31 -2.25
N GLN A 46 15.92 -10.09 -1.67
CA GLN A 46 16.60 -9.82 -0.41
C GLN A 46 18.02 -9.33 -0.67
N GLU A 47 18.49 -8.35 0.10
CA GLU A 47 19.87 -7.84 0.03
C GLU A 47 20.90 -8.88 0.48
N GLN A 48 20.52 -9.72 1.45
CA GLN A 48 21.27 -10.90 1.87
C GLN A 48 20.37 -12.14 1.73
N LEU A 49 20.71 -13.02 0.80
CA LEU A 49 20.11 -14.35 0.67
C LEU A 49 21.08 -15.35 1.32
N SER A 50 20.62 -16.11 2.31
CA SER A 50 21.43 -17.22 2.82
C SER A 50 21.67 -18.22 1.69
N VAL A 51 22.93 -18.41 1.33
CA VAL A 51 23.38 -19.45 0.39
C VAL A 51 23.74 -20.75 1.10
N GLN A 52 23.54 -20.82 2.42
CA GLN A 52 23.79 -22.03 3.17
C GLN A 52 22.82 -23.14 2.72
N PRO A 53 23.32 -24.36 2.49
CA PRO A 53 22.49 -25.47 2.07
C PRO A 53 21.43 -25.77 3.13
N LEU A 54 20.19 -25.96 2.69
CA LEU A 54 19.10 -26.35 3.58
C LEU A 54 19.39 -27.74 4.20
N PRO A 55 19.04 -27.96 5.49
CA PRO A 55 19.07 -29.29 6.10
C PRO A 55 18.31 -30.34 5.28
N TYR A 56 18.78 -31.59 5.23
CA TYR A 56 18.18 -32.63 4.38
C TYR A 56 16.76 -33.06 4.83
N ASP A 57 16.36 -32.73 6.05
CA ASP A 57 15.03 -32.93 6.63
C ASP A 57 14.09 -31.72 6.44
N SER A 58 14.56 -30.67 5.77
CA SER A 58 13.78 -29.48 5.44
C SER A 58 12.44 -29.80 4.77
N PRO A 59 11.35 -29.09 5.13
CA PRO A 59 10.02 -29.30 4.56
C PRO A 59 9.97 -29.08 3.04
N GLU A 60 10.87 -28.25 2.51
CA GLU A 60 11.06 -27.98 1.07
C GLU A 60 11.40 -29.26 0.29
N PHE A 61 12.00 -30.25 0.95
CA PHE A 61 12.37 -31.53 0.35
C PHE A 61 11.33 -32.65 0.56
N ALA A 62 10.21 -32.37 1.22
CA ALA A 62 9.22 -33.39 1.56
C ALA A 62 8.60 -34.09 0.34
N LYS A 63 8.44 -33.36 -0.78
CA LYS A 63 7.88 -33.88 -2.04
C LYS A 63 8.94 -34.50 -2.98
N MET A 64 10.23 -34.42 -2.65
CA MET A 64 11.29 -34.98 -3.48
C MET A 64 11.45 -36.49 -3.24
N PRO A 65 11.75 -37.31 -4.27
CA PRO A 65 12.10 -38.71 -4.08
C PRO A 65 13.29 -38.81 -3.12
N LYS A 66 13.18 -39.64 -2.07
CA LYS A 66 14.23 -39.81 -1.06
C LYS A 66 14.87 -41.19 -1.19
N ALA A 67 16.17 -41.26 -0.90
CA ALA A 67 16.93 -42.50 -0.82
C ALA A 67 17.94 -42.40 0.32
N ASN A 68 18.33 -43.55 0.86
CA ASN A 68 19.34 -43.59 1.91
C ASN A 68 20.73 -43.52 1.28
N CYS A 69 21.62 -42.72 1.86
CA CYS A 69 23.04 -42.81 1.57
C CYS A 69 23.57 -44.19 1.97
N MET A 70 24.25 -44.87 1.05
CA MET A 70 24.78 -46.22 1.31
C MET A 70 25.92 -46.22 2.34
N LYS A 71 26.61 -45.09 2.51
CA LYS A 71 27.70 -44.92 3.49
C LYS A 71 27.22 -44.61 4.90
N CYS A 72 26.31 -43.65 5.06
CA CYS A 72 25.89 -43.15 6.37
C CYS A 72 24.45 -43.51 6.77
N GLY A 73 23.67 -44.12 5.86
CA GLY A 73 22.28 -44.53 6.10
C GLY A 73 21.27 -43.38 6.18
N ILE A 74 21.69 -42.11 6.08
CA ILE A 74 20.79 -40.96 6.20
C ILE A 74 19.87 -40.87 4.98
N LEU A 75 18.57 -40.73 5.22
CA LEU A 75 17.53 -40.53 4.22
C LEU A 75 17.59 -39.09 3.68
N MET A 76 17.79 -38.92 2.38
CA MET A 76 17.95 -37.60 1.75
C MET A 76 17.34 -37.55 0.35
N PRO A 77 17.10 -36.35 -0.20
CA PRO A 77 16.59 -36.19 -1.57
C PRO A 77 17.55 -36.81 -2.58
N PHE A 78 17.03 -37.64 -3.47
CA PHE A 78 17.79 -38.43 -4.44
C PHE A 78 18.74 -37.57 -5.29
N GLN A 79 18.31 -36.36 -5.65
CA GLN A 79 19.09 -35.41 -6.45
C GLN A 79 20.29 -34.80 -5.69
N LEU A 80 20.27 -34.82 -4.36
CA LEU A 80 21.37 -34.34 -3.51
C LEU A 80 22.27 -35.48 -3.03
N LEU A 81 21.84 -36.73 -3.22
CA LEU A 81 22.57 -37.94 -2.82
C LEU A 81 23.96 -38.01 -3.45
N SER A 82 24.10 -37.66 -4.72
CA SER A 82 25.40 -37.66 -5.41
C SER A 82 26.38 -36.66 -4.81
N LEU A 83 25.92 -35.45 -4.48
CA LEU A 83 26.75 -34.42 -3.83
C LEU A 83 27.14 -34.85 -2.41
N HIS A 84 26.19 -35.40 -1.66
CA HIS A 84 26.47 -35.91 -0.33
C HIS A 84 27.48 -37.07 -0.35
N VAL A 85 27.35 -38.04 -1.26
CA VAL A 85 28.25 -39.22 -1.32
C VAL A 85 29.70 -38.82 -1.60
N GLU A 86 29.93 -37.72 -2.32
CA GLU A 86 31.25 -37.13 -2.57
C GLU A 86 31.88 -36.57 -1.29
N GLU A 87 31.08 -36.00 -0.38
CA GLU A 87 31.52 -35.38 0.88
C GLU A 87 31.29 -36.26 2.13
N CYS A 88 30.69 -37.45 1.94
CA CYS A 88 30.33 -38.35 3.02
C CYS A 88 31.58 -39.06 3.58
N ASN A 89 32.08 -38.55 4.70
CA ASN A 89 33.26 -39.05 5.43
C ASN A 89 32.98 -40.24 6.37
N VAL A 90 32.02 -41.09 6.02
CA VAL A 90 31.76 -42.32 6.78
C VAL A 90 32.39 -43.50 6.01
N ASP A 91 33.37 -44.17 6.63
CA ASP A 91 34.04 -45.34 6.06
C ASP A 91 33.05 -46.52 5.93
N ASP A 92 33.07 -47.18 4.77
CA ASP A 92 32.07 -48.16 4.30
C ASP A 92 32.03 -49.52 5.06
N PHE A 93 30.88 -50.19 4.86
CA PHE A 93 30.46 -51.59 5.14
C PHE A 93 29.80 -51.88 6.50
N GLU A 94 28.60 -52.48 6.56
CA GLU A 94 28.27 -53.77 5.92
C GLU A 94 27.07 -53.79 4.96
N ALA A 95 27.30 -54.47 3.83
CA ALA A 95 26.26 -54.94 2.93
C ALA A 95 25.61 -56.23 3.46
N SER A 96 24.30 -56.37 3.28
CA SER A 96 23.68 -57.68 3.10
C SER A 96 22.77 -57.65 1.86
N PRO A 97 22.83 -58.67 0.99
CA PRO A 97 22.05 -58.74 -0.24
C PRO A 97 20.68 -59.40 0.00
N ASP A 98 19.73 -59.11 -0.90
CA ASP A 98 18.69 -60.00 -1.48
C ASP A 98 17.51 -59.12 -1.96
N GLU A 99 17.51 -58.72 -3.22
CA GLU A 99 16.77 -59.30 -4.37
C GLU A 99 15.36 -58.73 -4.60
N ASP A 100 15.26 -58.01 -5.73
CA ASP A 100 14.16 -57.72 -6.65
C ASP A 100 12.70 -58.08 -6.28
N SER A 101 11.80 -57.10 -6.48
CA SER A 101 10.50 -57.30 -7.14
C SER A 101 9.87 -55.96 -7.56
N ILE A 102 9.90 -55.65 -8.85
CA ILE A 102 8.96 -54.73 -9.50
C ILE A 102 7.70 -55.54 -9.84
N VAL A 103 6.52 -55.16 -9.33
CA VAL A 103 5.26 -55.33 -10.06
C VAL A 103 4.25 -54.24 -9.66
N ASN A 104 3.66 -53.60 -10.66
CA ASN A 104 2.45 -52.76 -10.56
C ASN A 104 1.23 -53.57 -10.08
N GLU A 105 0.26 -52.91 -9.43
CA GLU A 105 -1.18 -52.81 -9.80
C GLU A 105 -1.98 -52.24 -8.59
N ASP A 106 -2.94 -51.36 -8.88
CA ASP A 106 -3.87 -50.69 -7.94
C ASP A 106 -4.98 -51.65 -7.37
N PRO A 107 -6.16 -51.19 -6.88
CA PRO A 107 -6.49 -51.14 -5.45
C PRO A 107 -7.80 -51.87 -5.08
N VAL A 108 -7.90 -52.66 -4.00
CA VAL A 108 -9.23 -53.15 -3.54
C VAL A 108 -9.33 -53.33 -2.00
N LEU A 109 -10.23 -52.51 -1.44
CA LEU A 109 -11.27 -52.77 -0.41
C LEU A 109 -11.39 -54.17 0.25
N CYS A 110 -11.54 -54.20 1.57
CA CYS A 110 -12.57 -54.96 2.35
C CYS A 110 -12.19 -54.96 3.85
N THR A 111 -12.91 -54.23 4.69
CA THR A 111 -14.08 -54.66 5.50
C THR A 111 -13.81 -55.66 6.63
N THR A 112 -14.51 -55.35 7.73
CA THR A 112 -15.33 -56.20 8.61
C THR A 112 -14.90 -56.55 10.04
N ALA A 113 -15.94 -56.44 10.89
CA ALA A 113 -16.20 -56.96 12.24
C ALA A 113 -15.54 -56.18 13.40
N VAL A 114 -16.24 -55.38 14.21
CA VAL A 114 -17.57 -55.48 14.90
C VAL A 114 -17.65 -56.66 15.87
N GLN A 115 -17.78 -56.35 17.17
CA GLN A 115 -18.35 -57.19 18.20
C GLN A 115 -19.50 -56.45 18.88
N ASP A 116 -20.66 -57.11 18.90
CA ASP A 116 -21.95 -56.74 19.46
C ASP A 116 -22.01 -56.82 20.99
N ILE A 117 -22.87 -56.03 21.64
CA ILE A 117 -23.73 -56.46 22.77
C ILE A 117 -25.12 -55.77 22.73
N HIS A 118 -26.13 -56.58 22.41
CA HIS A 118 -27.54 -56.68 22.85
C HIS A 118 -28.45 -55.47 23.24
N THR A 119 -29.46 -55.26 22.37
CA THR A 119 -30.94 -55.20 22.55
C THR A 119 -31.60 -55.01 23.93
N THR A 120 -32.54 -54.06 24.01
CA THR A 120 -33.97 -54.31 24.35
C THR A 120 -34.89 -53.19 23.81
N GLU A 121 -36.09 -53.60 23.39
CA GLU A 121 -37.10 -52.83 22.66
C GLU A 121 -38.03 -52.01 23.59
N LYS A 122 -38.48 -50.83 23.13
CA LYS A 122 -39.89 -50.36 23.16
C LYS A 122 -40.01 -49.00 22.45
N GLY A 123 -40.92 -48.92 21.49
CA GLY A 123 -41.16 -47.71 20.69
C GLY A 123 -41.92 -46.61 21.42
N GLN A 124 -41.66 -45.37 21.00
CA GLN A 124 -42.58 -44.22 21.05
C GLN A 124 -42.00 -43.08 20.20
N SER A 125 -42.85 -42.46 19.39
CA SER A 125 -42.56 -41.31 18.54
C SER A 125 -42.13 -40.09 19.35
N THR A 126 -41.02 -39.43 19.00
CA THR A 126 -40.72 -38.05 19.40
C THR A 126 -39.79 -37.34 18.41
N ALA A 127 -40.01 -36.04 18.28
CA ALA A 127 -39.40 -35.10 17.36
C ALA A 127 -37.86 -35.14 17.35
N MET A 128 -37.27 -34.98 16.16
CA MET A 128 -35.84 -34.79 15.97
C MET A 128 -35.45 -33.45 16.61
N GLU A 129 -34.79 -33.49 17.76
CA GLU A 129 -34.19 -32.32 18.40
C GLU A 129 -33.11 -31.76 17.46
N LYS A 130 -33.39 -30.61 16.85
CA LYS A 130 -32.39 -29.84 16.12
C LYS A 130 -31.41 -29.26 17.15
N THR A 131 -30.14 -29.60 17.02
CA THR A 131 -29.06 -28.99 17.80
C THR A 131 -28.97 -27.51 17.44
N CYS A 132 -29.23 -26.63 18.42
CA CYS A 132 -29.07 -25.19 18.28
C CYS A 132 -27.69 -24.76 18.75
N GLU A 133 -27.05 -23.89 17.98
CA GLU A 133 -25.77 -23.26 18.28
C GLU A 133 -25.95 -21.74 18.46
N VAL A 134 -25.07 -21.10 19.22
CA VAL A 134 -25.18 -19.68 19.57
C VAL A 134 -24.42 -18.83 18.57
N CYS A 135 -25.08 -17.83 17.98
CA CYS A 135 -24.43 -16.88 17.09
C CYS A 135 -23.46 -15.99 17.87
N PRO A 136 -22.17 -15.90 17.50
CA PRO A 136 -21.18 -15.10 18.23
C PRO A 136 -21.40 -13.59 18.11
N ILE A 137 -22.27 -13.12 17.20
CA ILE A 137 -22.51 -11.70 16.93
C ILE A 137 -23.68 -11.16 17.77
N CYS A 138 -24.84 -11.83 17.76
CA CYS A 138 -26.02 -11.39 18.54
C CYS A 138 -26.29 -12.22 19.80
N GLN A 139 -25.50 -13.27 20.05
CA GLN A 139 -25.61 -14.19 21.18
C GLN A 139 -26.97 -14.93 21.29
N ALA A 140 -27.77 -14.95 20.22
CA ALA A 140 -29.00 -15.72 20.15
C ALA A 140 -28.75 -17.14 19.58
N SER A 141 -29.54 -18.10 20.05
CA SER A 141 -29.45 -19.52 19.65
C SER A 141 -30.23 -19.80 18.37
N TYR A 142 -29.57 -20.37 17.38
CA TYR A 142 -30.16 -20.76 16.09
C TYR A 142 -29.88 -22.23 15.78
N PRO A 143 -30.75 -22.92 15.02
CA PRO A 143 -30.45 -24.25 14.50
C PRO A 143 -29.15 -24.23 13.69
N HIS A 144 -28.33 -25.29 13.81
CA HIS A 144 -27.04 -25.39 13.12
C HIS A 144 -27.11 -25.05 11.61
N ASP A 145 -28.19 -25.46 10.93
CA ASP A 145 -28.37 -25.23 9.49
C ASP A 145 -28.71 -23.77 9.13
N ASP A 146 -29.31 -23.03 10.06
CA ASP A 146 -29.73 -21.64 9.86
C ASP A 146 -28.66 -20.63 10.34
N LEU A 147 -27.70 -21.10 11.13
CA LEU A 147 -26.62 -20.27 11.67
C LEU A 147 -25.74 -19.63 10.59
N PRO A 148 -25.34 -20.31 9.48
CA PRO A 148 -24.56 -19.70 8.41
C PRO A 148 -25.31 -18.58 7.69
N PHE A 149 -26.62 -18.76 7.44
CA PHE A 149 -27.47 -17.75 6.83
C PHE A 149 -27.68 -16.57 7.76
N HIS A 150 -27.96 -16.81 9.04
CA HIS A 150 -28.06 -15.74 10.02
C HIS A 150 -26.74 -14.99 10.16
N ALA A 151 -25.61 -15.68 10.30
CA ALA A 151 -24.28 -15.07 10.41
C ALA A 151 -23.93 -14.17 9.21
N SER A 152 -24.49 -14.45 8.03
CA SER A 152 -24.27 -13.63 6.83
C SER A 152 -24.94 -12.24 6.87
N THR A 153 -25.93 -12.02 7.75
CA THR A 153 -26.67 -10.75 7.87
C THR A 153 -26.76 -10.23 9.30
N CYS A 154 -26.25 -11.00 10.27
CA CYS A 154 -26.26 -10.64 11.67
C CYS A 154 -25.28 -9.49 11.91
N GLY A 155 -25.83 -8.29 12.17
CA GLY A 155 -25.06 -7.06 12.34
C GLY A 155 -25.48 -5.91 11.41
N GLU A 156 -26.27 -6.18 10.37
CA GLU A 156 -26.66 -5.15 9.37
C GLU A 156 -28.07 -4.55 9.60
N GLY A 157 -28.69 -4.82 10.75
CA GLY A 157 -30.13 -4.65 10.93
C GLY A 157 -30.58 -3.67 12.01
N GLN A 158 -29.94 -2.50 12.20
CA GLN A 158 -30.55 -1.43 13.00
C GLN A 158 -29.96 -0.05 12.68
N ASP A 159 -30.42 0.59 11.61
CA ASP A 159 -30.46 2.08 11.48
C ASP A 159 -31.20 2.62 10.22
N ILE A 160 -32.08 1.83 9.58
CA ILE A 160 -32.78 2.25 8.35
C ILE A 160 -34.14 2.93 8.65
N ALA A 161 -34.57 3.08 9.92
CA ALA A 161 -35.89 3.63 10.25
C ALA A 161 -35.92 5.10 10.71
N ASN A 162 -34.78 5.77 10.95
CA ASN A 162 -34.77 7.11 11.56
C ASN A 162 -34.33 8.28 10.65
N THR A 163 -34.04 8.04 9.36
CA THR A 163 -33.42 9.06 8.49
C THR A 163 -34.39 9.79 7.55
N MET A 164 -35.71 9.58 7.63
CA MET A 164 -36.68 10.20 6.70
C MET A 164 -37.44 11.43 7.24
N SER A 165 -37.04 11.99 8.38
CA SER A 165 -37.74 13.16 8.94
C SER A 165 -36.78 14.16 9.59
N ARG A 166 -35.86 14.76 8.83
CA ARG A 166 -35.17 16.01 9.27
C ARG A 166 -34.43 16.81 8.19
N GLU A 167 -34.77 16.64 6.92
CA GLU A 167 -34.32 17.55 5.85
C GLU A 167 -35.45 18.52 5.47
N ALA A 168 -35.70 19.51 6.34
CA ALA A 168 -36.40 20.75 5.98
C ALA A 168 -36.23 21.75 7.14
N ALA A 169 -35.06 22.38 7.21
CA ALA A 169 -34.72 23.65 7.88
C ALA A 169 -33.43 23.53 8.69
N SER A 170 -32.34 24.12 8.17
CA SER A 170 -31.43 24.99 8.95
C SER A 170 -30.24 25.37 8.07
N MET A 171 -30.44 26.36 7.20
CA MET A 171 -29.34 27.16 6.68
C MET A 171 -29.27 28.41 7.55
N THR A 172 -28.39 28.40 8.55
CA THR A 172 -27.73 29.53 9.25
C THR A 172 -27.44 29.09 10.69
N SER A 173 -26.29 28.46 10.92
CA SER A 173 -25.66 28.40 12.25
C SER A 173 -24.27 27.80 12.11
N VAL A 174 -23.27 28.48 12.67
CA VAL A 174 -21.97 27.92 13.00
C VAL A 174 -22.17 26.91 14.12
N GLU A 175 -22.30 25.63 13.78
CA GLU A 175 -22.33 24.54 14.75
C GLU A 175 -21.01 23.76 14.69
N GLU A 176 -20.17 23.94 15.71
CA GLU A 176 -19.30 22.86 16.17
C GLU A 176 -20.19 21.71 16.64
N LEU A 177 -20.13 20.58 15.94
CA LEU A 177 -20.83 19.35 16.32
C LEU A 177 -19.85 18.32 16.89
N PRO A 178 -20.31 17.45 17.82
CA PRO A 178 -19.47 16.75 18.77
C PRO A 178 -18.69 15.63 18.08
N GLY A 179 -17.38 15.64 18.27
CA GLY A 179 -16.51 14.51 17.92
C GLY A 179 -16.74 13.33 18.87
N PRO A 180 -16.26 12.13 18.51
CA PRO A 180 -16.25 11.01 19.45
C PRO A 180 -15.46 11.43 20.70
N SER A 181 -15.98 11.04 21.86
CA SER A 181 -15.41 11.36 23.16
C SER A 181 -13.90 11.09 23.17
N PHE A 182 -13.10 12.17 23.13
CA PHE A 182 -11.77 12.14 23.70
C PHE A 182 -11.97 11.83 25.19
N GLN A 183 -11.90 10.55 25.55
CA GLN A 183 -11.70 10.20 26.95
C GLN A 183 -10.39 10.87 27.35
N GLY A 184 -10.51 11.83 28.27
CA GLY A 184 -9.39 12.59 28.78
C GLY A 184 -8.29 11.66 29.25
N LEU A 185 -7.18 11.65 28.53
CA LEU A 185 -5.92 11.09 28.98
C LEU A 185 -4.88 12.20 28.88
N SER A 186 -4.64 12.82 30.03
CA SER A 186 -3.48 13.62 30.43
C SER A 186 -2.55 14.04 29.30
N THR A 187 -2.58 15.33 28.97
CA THR A 187 -1.50 16.01 28.25
C THR A 187 -0.16 15.64 28.90
N PRO A 188 0.79 15.02 28.17
CA PRO A 188 2.15 14.94 28.66
C PRO A 188 2.70 16.36 28.83
N PRO A 189 3.60 16.60 29.81
CA PRO A 189 4.15 17.92 30.06
C PRO A 189 4.92 18.40 28.82
N SER A 190 4.65 19.64 28.38
CA SER A 190 5.31 20.40 27.30
C SER A 190 6.14 19.53 26.36
N ALA A 191 5.49 19.00 25.33
CA ALA A 191 6.13 18.01 24.49
C ALA A 191 7.31 18.65 23.73
N ALA A 192 8.49 18.05 23.83
CA ALA A 192 9.75 18.62 23.34
C ALA A 192 9.68 19.06 21.86
N TRP A 193 8.90 18.34 21.05
CA TRP A 193 8.66 18.64 19.64
C TRP A 193 8.01 20.01 19.40
N GLU A 194 7.24 20.56 20.35
CA GLU A 194 6.61 21.89 20.19
C GLU A 194 7.66 23.01 20.13
N LYS A 195 8.76 22.81 20.87
CA LYS A 195 9.84 23.79 21.04
C LYS A 195 11.05 23.53 20.15
N GLU A 196 11.07 22.41 19.44
CA GLU A 196 12.17 22.02 18.56
C GLU A 196 12.30 22.99 17.38
N GLU A 197 13.50 23.43 17.03
CA GLU A 197 13.66 24.44 15.97
C GLU A 197 13.46 23.83 14.59
N ASP A 198 14.05 22.66 14.34
CA ASP A 198 13.92 21.97 13.06
C ASP A 198 12.55 21.27 12.93
N PRO A 199 11.71 21.64 11.94
CA PRO A 199 10.41 20.98 11.73
C PRO A 199 10.54 19.48 11.47
N LYS A 200 11.64 18.99 10.89
CA LYS A 200 11.86 17.56 10.67
C LYS A 200 12.10 16.82 11.99
N GLU A 201 12.93 17.36 12.85
CA GLU A 201 13.17 16.79 14.18
C GLU A 201 11.93 16.88 15.07
N ALA A 202 11.17 17.98 14.98
CA ALA A 202 9.87 18.11 15.63
C ALA A 202 8.92 16.97 15.22
N CYS A 203 8.83 16.69 13.91
CA CYS A 203 8.03 15.57 13.39
C CYS A 203 8.52 14.22 13.92
N GLN A 204 9.83 14.00 13.98
CA GLN A 204 10.42 12.76 14.50
C GLN A 204 10.09 12.55 15.98
N LEU A 205 10.26 13.58 16.81
CA LEU A 205 9.96 13.55 18.24
C LEU A 205 8.46 13.30 18.50
N PHE A 206 7.59 13.99 17.75
CA PHE A 206 6.14 13.80 17.84
C PHE A 206 5.74 12.36 17.50
N ARG A 207 6.29 11.83 16.41
CA ARG A 207 6.08 10.45 15.95
C ARG A 207 6.53 9.44 17.01
N GLN A 208 7.74 9.57 17.54
CA GLN A 208 8.26 8.68 18.58
C GLN A 208 7.36 8.69 19.82
N GLN A 209 6.90 9.87 20.24
CA GLN A 209 5.99 10.01 21.39
C GLN A 209 4.69 9.23 21.18
N LEU A 210 4.07 9.33 20.00
CA LEU A 210 2.84 8.61 19.68
C LEU A 210 3.07 7.10 19.55
N LEU A 211 4.09 6.66 18.80
CA LEU A 211 4.39 5.23 18.66
C LEU A 211 4.66 4.55 20.01
N LEU A 212 5.39 5.23 20.91
CA LEU A 212 5.63 4.72 22.27
C LEU A 212 4.33 4.60 23.06
N ARG A 213 3.44 5.59 22.96
CA ARG A 213 2.13 5.60 23.64
C ARG A 213 1.25 4.43 23.22
N TYR A 214 1.30 4.04 21.95
CA TYR A 214 0.46 2.97 21.39
C TYR A 214 1.20 1.63 21.16
N SER A 215 2.45 1.52 21.61
CA SER A 215 3.30 0.33 21.43
C SER A 215 2.70 -1.00 21.92
N LYS A 216 1.78 -0.94 22.90
CA LYS A 216 1.10 -2.11 23.49
C LYS A 216 -0.22 -2.45 22.81
N CYS A 217 -0.69 -1.64 21.87
CA CYS A 217 -1.92 -1.92 21.15
C CYS A 217 -1.75 -3.14 20.22
N PRO A 218 -2.86 -3.85 19.90
CA PRO A 218 -2.83 -4.91 18.91
C PRO A 218 -2.25 -4.43 17.58
N HIS A 219 -1.54 -5.30 16.88
CA HIS A 219 -0.95 -4.94 15.60
C HIS A 219 -2.03 -4.67 14.57
N LEU A 220 -1.89 -3.58 13.83
CA LEU A 220 -2.60 -3.37 12.58
C LEU A 220 -2.03 -4.34 11.55
N LEU A 221 -2.89 -5.10 10.88
CA LEU A 221 -2.49 -6.10 9.88
C LEU A 221 -3.07 -5.72 8.53
N LEU A 222 -2.19 -5.58 7.53
CA LEU A 222 -2.57 -5.43 6.12
C LEU A 222 -1.89 -6.54 5.32
N SER A 223 -2.68 -7.39 4.68
CA SER A 223 -2.18 -8.40 3.75
C SER A 223 -2.52 -7.96 2.33
N ILE A 224 -1.53 -7.98 1.45
CA ILE A 224 -1.71 -7.74 0.02
C ILE A 224 -1.16 -8.94 -0.73
N ASN A 225 -1.95 -9.54 -1.59
CA ASN A 225 -1.47 -10.61 -2.45
C ASN A 225 -0.91 -9.99 -3.73
N MET A 226 0.36 -10.26 -4.04
CA MET A 226 1.05 -9.66 -5.18
C MET A 226 0.54 -10.21 -6.52
N PHE A 227 -0.10 -11.39 -6.51
CA PHE A 227 -0.72 -12.01 -7.68
C PHE A 227 -2.12 -11.49 -7.99
N ASP A 228 -2.72 -10.73 -7.07
CA ASP A 228 -4.05 -10.17 -7.27
C ASP A 228 -4.04 -9.11 -8.38
N SER A 229 -5.22 -8.85 -8.96
CA SER A 229 -5.38 -7.74 -9.90
C SER A 229 -5.15 -6.40 -9.21
N GLU A 230 -4.84 -5.34 -9.96
CA GLU A 230 -4.71 -4.00 -9.38
C GLU A 230 -6.00 -3.52 -8.69
N GLU A 231 -7.17 -3.92 -9.20
CA GLU A 231 -8.47 -3.64 -8.56
C GLU A 231 -8.59 -4.30 -7.19
N ASP A 232 -8.15 -5.56 -7.07
CA ASP A 232 -8.23 -6.32 -5.83
C ASP A 232 -7.24 -5.80 -4.78
N LYS A 233 -6.02 -5.43 -5.19
CA LYS A 233 -5.04 -4.76 -4.33
C LYS A 233 -5.57 -3.42 -3.83
N ASP A 234 -6.17 -2.64 -4.72
CA ASP A 234 -6.77 -1.34 -4.38
C ASP A 234 -7.95 -1.52 -3.44
N ARG A 235 -8.76 -2.58 -3.61
CA ARG A 235 -9.80 -2.95 -2.66
C ARG A 235 -9.24 -3.26 -1.28
N SER A 236 -8.12 -3.97 -1.17
CA SER A 236 -7.46 -4.23 0.13
C SER A 236 -7.05 -2.92 0.84
N PHE A 237 -6.50 -1.96 0.11
CA PHE A 237 -6.19 -0.63 0.68
C PHE A 237 -7.46 0.09 1.14
N ILE A 238 -8.49 0.09 0.30
CA ILE A 238 -9.76 0.77 0.58
C ILE A 238 -10.43 0.19 1.83
N GLU A 239 -10.54 -1.14 1.92
CA GLU A 239 -11.09 -1.83 3.08
C GLU A 239 -10.30 -1.53 4.35
N PHE A 240 -8.96 -1.59 4.28
CA PHE A 240 -8.10 -1.36 5.43
C PHE A 240 -8.21 0.08 5.95
N TYR A 241 -8.14 1.08 5.08
CA TYR A 241 -8.13 2.49 5.48
C TYR A 241 -9.52 3.09 5.74
N LYS A 242 -10.61 2.45 5.29
CA LYS A 242 -11.97 2.87 5.63
C LYS A 242 -12.46 2.40 7.00
N ARG A 243 -11.74 1.49 7.68
CA ARG A 243 -12.08 1.07 9.05
C ARG A 243 -12.15 2.25 10.01
N ASN A 244 -13.19 2.30 10.83
CA ASN A 244 -13.39 3.32 11.86
C ASN A 244 -12.84 2.84 13.20
N ASN A 245 -12.61 3.78 14.12
CA ASN A 245 -12.14 3.49 15.49
C ASN A 245 -10.83 2.68 15.52
N VAL A 246 -9.91 3.01 14.62
CA VAL A 246 -8.59 2.37 14.52
C VAL A 246 -7.55 3.27 15.19
N GLU A 247 -6.72 2.68 16.04
CA GLU A 247 -5.54 3.35 16.59
C GLU A 247 -4.41 3.31 15.55
N TRP A 248 -4.36 4.29 14.66
CA TRP A 248 -3.41 4.32 13.52
C TRP A 248 -1.93 4.42 13.91
N ALA A 249 -1.64 4.77 15.17
CA ALA A 249 -0.29 4.78 15.74
C ALA A 249 0.10 3.44 16.39
N ALA A 250 -0.78 2.43 16.38
CA ALA A 250 -0.47 1.09 16.87
C ALA A 250 0.58 0.40 15.97
N PRO A 251 1.33 -0.61 16.49
CA PRO A 251 2.29 -1.36 15.69
C PRO A 251 1.67 -1.88 14.39
N PHE A 252 2.36 -1.72 13.26
CA PHE A 252 1.83 -2.08 11.95
C PHE A 252 2.66 -3.18 11.32
N LYS A 253 2.00 -4.25 10.87
CA LYS A 253 2.63 -5.37 10.17
C LYS A 253 1.95 -5.57 8.83
N CYS A 254 2.74 -5.43 7.78
CA CYS A 254 2.36 -5.77 6.41
C CYS A 254 2.77 -7.19 6.06
N MET A 255 1.96 -7.87 5.25
CA MET A 255 2.29 -9.16 4.65
C MET A 255 2.05 -9.08 3.15
N LEU A 256 3.06 -9.43 2.36
CA LEU A 256 2.93 -9.57 0.92
C LEU A 256 2.80 -11.06 0.59
N THR A 257 1.60 -11.53 0.30
CA THR A 257 1.38 -12.93 -0.07
C THR A 257 1.90 -13.15 -1.49
N GLY A 258 2.67 -14.21 -1.68
CA GLY A 258 3.36 -14.48 -2.95
C GLY A 258 4.76 -13.87 -3.04
N ASP A 259 5.19 -13.16 -2.02
CA ASP A 259 6.54 -12.64 -1.86
C ASP A 259 7.17 -13.23 -0.58
N ALA A 260 8.46 -13.55 -0.62
CA ALA A 260 9.22 -14.05 0.54
C ALA A 260 9.78 -12.90 1.40
N ALA A 261 9.51 -11.64 1.04
CA ALA A 261 9.97 -10.48 1.77
C ALA A 261 9.39 -10.41 3.20
N ILE A 262 10.27 -10.18 4.18
CA ILE A 262 9.94 -10.02 5.60
C ILE A 262 10.70 -8.80 6.13
N GLY A 263 10.11 -8.07 7.09
CA GLY A 263 10.75 -6.96 7.81
C GLY A 263 10.20 -5.59 7.47
N GLU A 264 10.84 -4.53 7.97
CA GLU A 264 10.38 -3.14 7.82
C GLU A 264 10.32 -2.65 6.37
N GLY A 265 11.11 -3.25 5.47
CA GLY A 265 11.05 -2.97 4.03
C GLY A 265 9.66 -3.22 3.44
N VAL A 266 8.99 -4.28 3.87
CA VAL A 266 7.64 -4.64 3.41
C VAL A 266 6.63 -3.57 3.81
N THR A 267 6.70 -3.08 5.05
CA THR A 267 5.82 -2.01 5.54
C THR A 267 6.03 -0.72 4.75
N ARG A 268 7.30 -0.33 4.51
CA ARG A 268 7.63 0.86 3.71
C ARG A 268 7.12 0.74 2.28
N HIS A 269 7.29 -0.43 1.66
CA HIS A 269 6.80 -0.70 0.31
C HIS A 269 5.28 -0.55 0.22
N VAL A 270 4.54 -1.20 1.11
CA VAL A 270 3.07 -1.16 1.13
C VAL A 270 2.53 0.26 1.38
N LEU A 271 3.14 1.03 2.29
CA LEU A 271 2.77 2.42 2.50
C LEU A 271 3.09 3.30 1.29
N SER A 272 4.20 3.03 0.61
CA SER A 272 4.58 3.73 -0.62
C SER A 272 3.59 3.44 -1.74
N MET A 273 3.13 2.19 -1.89
CA MET A 273 2.04 1.84 -2.79
C MET A 273 0.76 2.61 -2.46
N ALA A 274 0.35 2.67 -1.19
CA ALA A 274 -0.83 3.42 -0.77
C ALA A 274 -0.73 4.92 -1.09
N MET A 275 0.43 5.52 -0.82
CA MET A 275 0.72 6.92 -1.16
C MET A 275 0.73 7.15 -2.67
N GLN A 276 1.28 6.21 -3.45
CA GLN A 276 1.25 6.27 -4.90
C GLN A 276 -0.19 6.28 -5.43
N LYS A 277 -1.09 5.45 -4.88
CA LYS A 277 -2.51 5.45 -5.28
C LYS A 277 -3.22 6.77 -5.00
N LEU A 278 -2.80 7.55 -4.01
CA LEU A 278 -3.29 8.92 -3.83
C LEU A 278 -2.92 9.83 -5.01
N THR A 279 -1.74 9.63 -5.61
CA THR A 279 -1.27 10.43 -6.75
C THR A 279 -1.76 9.93 -8.10
N THR A 280 -1.82 8.61 -8.31
CA THR A 280 -2.15 8.01 -9.61
C THR A 280 -3.63 7.64 -9.73
N GLY A 281 -4.35 7.60 -8.61
CA GLY A 281 -5.72 7.08 -8.52
C GLY A 281 -5.79 5.60 -8.18
N PHE A 282 -7.02 5.17 -7.89
CA PHE A 282 -7.36 3.78 -7.58
C PHE A 282 -8.15 3.16 -8.74
N SER A 283 -7.90 1.89 -9.03
CA SER A 283 -8.68 1.06 -9.95
C SER A 283 -9.98 0.64 -9.27
N ILE A 284 -10.97 1.54 -9.28
CA ILE A 284 -12.31 1.31 -8.75
C ILE A 284 -13.30 1.43 -9.90
N ASN A 285 -14.12 0.40 -10.12
CA ASN A 285 -15.15 0.38 -11.15
C ASN A 285 -16.29 1.36 -10.82
N LEU A 286 -16.10 2.65 -11.13
CA LEU A 286 -17.05 3.74 -10.92
C LEU A 286 -17.67 4.26 -12.24
N GLY A 287 -17.36 3.61 -13.36
CA GLY A 287 -17.85 3.96 -14.70
C GLY A 287 -16.72 4.39 -15.64
N SER A 288 -16.45 3.55 -16.63
CA SER A 288 -15.63 3.80 -17.85
C SER A 288 -14.13 4.12 -17.73
N ALA A 289 -13.61 4.59 -16.59
CA ALA A 289 -12.17 4.83 -16.40
C ALA A 289 -11.48 3.65 -15.70
N SER A 290 -10.28 3.27 -16.13
CA SER A 290 -9.46 2.22 -15.51
C SER A 290 -8.81 2.65 -14.17
N LEU A 291 -8.71 3.96 -13.96
CA LEU A 291 -8.16 4.59 -12.75
C LEU A 291 -9.02 5.80 -12.41
N THR A 292 -9.37 5.92 -11.13
CA THR A 292 -10.14 7.06 -10.61
C THR A 292 -9.23 7.88 -9.70
N PRO A 293 -8.78 9.06 -10.15
CA PRO A 293 -7.92 9.94 -9.36
C PRO A 293 -8.69 10.58 -8.20
N LEU A 294 -8.05 10.72 -7.04
CA LEU A 294 -8.59 11.53 -5.94
C LEU A 294 -8.28 13.01 -6.10
N PHE A 295 -7.19 13.33 -6.79
CA PHE A 295 -6.74 14.70 -7.03
C PHE A 295 -6.56 14.93 -8.53
N GLU A 296 -6.97 16.10 -9.00
CA GLU A 296 -7.00 16.48 -10.41
C GLU A 296 -6.27 17.82 -10.59
N GLY A 297 -5.76 18.07 -11.80
CA GLY A 297 -5.06 19.31 -12.13
C GLY A 297 -3.61 19.08 -12.55
N GLU A 298 -2.85 20.16 -12.62
CA GLU A 298 -1.45 20.15 -13.00
C GLU A 298 -0.53 19.98 -11.79
N ARG A 299 0.76 19.73 -12.06
CA ARG A 299 1.80 19.63 -11.02
C ARG A 299 1.84 20.90 -10.18
N ASP A 300 1.98 20.74 -8.86
CA ASP A 300 1.91 21.82 -7.86
C ASP A 300 0.57 22.60 -7.80
N HIS A 301 -0.45 22.13 -8.52
CA HIS A 301 -1.79 22.71 -8.60
C HIS A 301 -2.89 21.65 -8.45
N LEU A 302 -2.56 20.49 -7.84
CA LEU A 302 -3.53 19.41 -7.65
C LEU A 302 -4.60 19.83 -6.63
N VAL A 303 -5.86 19.60 -6.99
CA VAL A 303 -7.04 19.88 -6.16
C VAL A 303 -7.88 18.61 -5.99
N PRO A 304 -8.61 18.44 -4.88
CA PRO A 304 -9.47 17.27 -4.71
C PRO A 304 -10.52 17.18 -5.84
N SER A 305 -10.70 15.98 -6.39
CA SER A 305 -11.69 15.73 -7.45
C SER A 305 -13.09 16.16 -7.02
N ALA A 306 -13.83 16.77 -7.95
CA ALA A 306 -15.21 17.19 -7.74
C ALA A 306 -16.21 16.01 -7.76
N ALA A 307 -15.76 14.80 -8.12
CA ALA A 307 -16.61 13.62 -8.25
C ALA A 307 -17.35 13.29 -6.95
N GLY A 308 -18.68 13.43 -6.96
CA GLY A 308 -19.53 13.22 -5.79
C GLY A 308 -19.42 11.83 -5.19
N VAL A 309 -19.24 10.81 -6.03
CA VAL A 309 -19.12 9.41 -5.61
C VAL A 309 -17.90 9.15 -4.72
N LEU A 310 -16.77 9.84 -4.96
CA LEU A 310 -15.57 9.72 -4.13
C LEU A 310 -15.82 10.24 -2.70
N ARG A 311 -16.59 11.33 -2.60
CA ARG A 311 -17.01 11.94 -1.34
C ARG A 311 -18.02 11.06 -0.61
N GLU A 312 -19.01 10.53 -1.31
CA GLU A 312 -20.02 9.63 -0.75
C GLU A 312 -19.38 8.33 -0.23
N CYS A 313 -18.39 7.81 -0.96
CA CYS A 313 -17.62 6.64 -0.55
C CYS A 313 -16.57 6.92 0.54
N LYS A 314 -16.44 8.16 1.02
CA LYS A 314 -15.46 8.61 2.02
C LYS A 314 -14.00 8.33 1.65
N LEU A 315 -13.67 8.37 0.36
CA LEU A 315 -12.30 8.11 -0.11
C LEU A 315 -11.33 9.24 0.24
N PHE A 316 -11.83 10.46 0.44
CA PHE A 316 -11.02 11.57 0.96
C PHE A 316 -10.68 11.42 2.46
N GLU A 317 -11.59 10.85 3.25
CA GLU A 317 -11.31 10.51 4.66
C GLU A 317 -10.25 9.41 4.74
N MET A 318 -10.38 8.39 3.88
CA MET A 318 -9.37 7.37 3.68
C MET A 318 -8.00 7.97 3.30
N ALA A 319 -7.96 8.94 2.36
CA ALA A 319 -6.72 9.60 1.97
C ALA A 319 -6.03 10.30 3.16
N GLY A 320 -6.78 11.01 3.99
CA GLY A 320 -6.25 11.61 5.22
C GLY A 320 -5.64 10.57 6.17
N ARG A 321 -6.25 9.40 6.29
CA ARG A 321 -5.71 8.27 7.09
C ARG A 321 -4.44 7.68 6.49
N ILE A 322 -4.38 7.52 5.16
CA ILE A 322 -3.17 7.06 4.45
C ILE A 322 -2.02 8.02 4.70
N ILE A 323 -2.22 9.32 4.52
CA ILE A 323 -1.20 10.36 4.73
C ILE A 323 -0.68 10.33 6.17
N GLY A 324 -1.58 10.31 7.16
CA GLY A 324 -1.18 10.28 8.57
C GLY A 324 -0.52 8.97 8.99
N HIS A 325 -0.98 7.82 8.48
CA HIS A 325 -0.35 6.54 8.76
C HIS A 325 1.05 6.46 8.14
N ASN A 326 1.22 6.93 6.90
CA ASN A 326 2.52 7.00 6.23
C ASN A 326 3.51 7.90 6.99
N PHE A 327 3.04 9.02 7.55
CA PHE A 327 3.85 9.89 8.41
C PHE A 327 4.44 9.14 9.62
N PHE A 328 3.67 8.27 10.28
CA PHE A 328 4.15 7.50 11.43
C PHE A 328 5.26 6.51 11.11
N HIS A 329 5.37 6.08 9.86
CA HIS A 329 6.43 5.18 9.42
C HIS A 329 7.58 5.92 8.73
N GLY A 330 7.56 7.26 8.79
CA GLY A 330 8.62 8.11 8.20
C GLY A 330 8.59 8.15 6.68
N GLY A 331 7.44 7.86 6.07
CA GLY A 331 7.27 7.98 4.63
C GLY A 331 7.23 9.44 4.18
N SER A 332 7.38 9.65 2.86
CA SER A 332 7.33 10.98 2.26
C SER A 332 5.91 11.57 2.28
N GLY A 333 5.78 12.89 2.37
CA GLY A 333 4.50 13.60 2.20
C GLY A 333 3.85 13.40 0.83
N LEU A 334 2.64 13.93 0.66
CA LEU A 334 1.89 13.95 -0.59
C LEU A 334 2.26 15.21 -1.39
N PRO A 335 3.10 15.10 -2.44
CA PRO A 335 3.55 16.27 -3.18
C PRO A 335 2.49 16.82 -4.14
N GLY A 336 2.69 18.08 -4.56
CA GLY A 336 2.04 18.63 -5.76
C GLY A 336 0.63 19.19 -5.56
N LEU A 337 0.14 19.26 -4.32
CA LEU A 337 -1.13 19.92 -4.01
C LEU A 337 -1.04 21.43 -4.22
N SER A 338 -2.14 22.02 -4.69
CA SER A 338 -2.33 23.48 -4.72
C SER A 338 -2.10 24.09 -3.34
N MET A 339 -1.42 25.23 -3.29
CA MET A 339 -1.13 25.92 -2.03
C MET A 339 -2.40 26.39 -1.30
N ALA A 340 -3.46 26.72 -2.04
CA ALA A 340 -4.77 27.05 -1.47
C ALA A 340 -5.37 25.82 -0.75
N VAL A 341 -5.22 24.63 -1.32
CA VAL A 341 -5.67 23.37 -0.72
C VAL A 341 -4.84 23.02 0.52
N VAL A 342 -3.51 23.14 0.43
CA VAL A 342 -2.59 22.91 1.57
C VAL A 342 -2.97 23.82 2.74
N THR A 343 -3.17 25.12 2.47
CA THR A 343 -3.60 26.11 3.48
C THR A 343 -4.85 25.65 4.23
N LEU A 344 -5.87 25.17 3.51
CA LEU A 344 -7.12 24.70 4.14
C LEU A 344 -6.95 23.37 4.89
N LEU A 345 -6.11 22.46 4.38
CA LEU A 345 -5.79 21.19 5.02
C LEU A 345 -5.06 21.38 6.35
N THR A 346 -4.21 22.41 6.44
CA THR A 346 -3.37 22.66 7.62
C THR A 346 -3.97 23.66 8.60
N GLY A 347 -5.26 23.99 8.44
CA GLY A 347 -6.02 24.80 9.41
C GLY A 347 -6.05 26.29 9.13
N GLY A 348 -5.54 26.76 7.98
CA GLY A 348 -5.74 28.13 7.51
C GLY A 348 -7.21 28.43 7.17
N ASP A 349 -7.53 29.71 7.15
CA ASP A 349 -8.86 30.21 6.79
C ASP A 349 -9.07 30.31 5.27
N ILE A 350 -10.34 30.55 4.89
CA ILE A 350 -10.75 30.65 3.49
C ILE A 350 -10.12 31.87 2.82
N ASP A 351 -9.94 32.98 3.52
CA ASP A 351 -9.42 34.21 2.94
C ASP A 351 -7.94 34.06 2.54
N THR A 352 -7.15 33.42 3.39
CA THR A 352 -5.75 33.06 3.12
C THR A 352 -5.66 32.07 1.96
N ALA A 353 -6.57 31.09 1.90
CA ALA A 353 -6.62 30.15 0.79
C ALA A 353 -6.99 30.84 -0.54
N VAL A 354 -7.96 31.76 -0.53
CA VAL A 354 -8.34 32.57 -1.70
C VAL A 354 -7.18 33.42 -2.17
N ALA A 355 -6.40 34.01 -1.26
CA ALA A 355 -5.21 34.79 -1.60
C ALA A 355 -4.10 33.96 -2.26
N ALA A 356 -4.06 32.64 -2.02
CA ALA A 356 -3.12 31.72 -2.62
C ALA A 356 -3.59 31.12 -3.96
N LEU A 357 -4.83 31.38 -4.39
CA LEU A 357 -5.37 30.84 -5.64
C LEU A 357 -4.71 31.44 -6.87
N THR A 358 -4.51 30.57 -7.85
CA THR A 358 -3.96 30.84 -9.17
C THR A 358 -4.85 30.19 -10.22
N ILE A 359 -4.79 30.67 -11.46
CA ILE A 359 -5.67 30.14 -12.52
C ILE A 359 -5.36 28.68 -12.84
N GLU A 360 -4.11 28.27 -12.61
CA GLU A 360 -3.59 26.91 -12.75
C GLU A 360 -4.25 25.91 -11.77
N ASP A 361 -4.80 26.39 -10.64
CA ASP A 361 -5.53 25.54 -9.68
C ASP A 361 -6.88 25.04 -10.23
N VAL A 362 -7.38 25.60 -11.34
CA VAL A 362 -8.60 25.11 -12.00
C VAL A 362 -8.28 23.87 -12.82
N ALA A 363 -8.57 22.69 -12.25
CA ALA A 363 -8.28 21.40 -12.89
C ALA A 363 -8.92 21.25 -14.28
N ASP A 364 -10.20 21.62 -14.41
CA ASP A 364 -10.94 21.57 -15.67
C ASP A 364 -10.40 22.58 -16.67
N ILE A 365 -9.87 22.09 -17.80
CA ILE A 365 -9.23 22.89 -18.84
C ILE A 365 -10.22 23.87 -19.47
N GLU A 366 -11.47 23.46 -19.72
CA GLU A 366 -12.47 24.32 -20.37
C GLU A 366 -12.91 25.45 -19.44
N HIS A 367 -13.15 25.15 -18.16
CA HIS A 367 -13.43 26.16 -17.15
C HIS A 367 -12.24 27.11 -16.98
N ARG A 368 -11.01 26.59 -16.92
CA ARG A 368 -9.78 27.38 -16.76
C ARG A 368 -9.59 28.36 -17.90
N GLU A 369 -9.70 27.90 -19.15
CA GLU A 369 -9.63 28.75 -20.34
C GLU A 369 -10.72 29.84 -20.31
N THR A 370 -11.95 29.46 -19.96
CA THR A 370 -13.09 30.40 -19.92
C THR A 370 -12.89 31.47 -18.84
N ILE A 371 -12.44 31.09 -17.65
CA ILE A 371 -12.17 32.03 -16.56
C ILE A 371 -10.99 32.95 -16.92
N ALA A 372 -9.95 32.43 -17.58
CA ALA A 372 -8.80 33.21 -18.02
C ALA A 372 -9.18 34.34 -19.00
N LEU A 373 -10.28 34.20 -19.77
CA LEU A 373 -10.77 35.26 -20.65
C LEU A 373 -11.07 36.57 -19.90
N LEU A 374 -11.49 36.51 -18.63
CA LEU A 374 -11.81 37.69 -17.83
C LEU A 374 -10.57 38.57 -17.53
N LYS A 375 -9.36 38.06 -17.76
CA LYS A 375 -8.11 38.85 -17.67
C LYS A 375 -7.78 39.59 -18.96
N LYS A 376 -8.51 39.36 -20.05
CA LYS A 376 -8.35 40.12 -21.29
C LYS A 376 -8.91 41.53 -21.14
N PRO A 377 -8.26 42.54 -21.75
CA PRO A 377 -8.74 43.92 -21.70
C PRO A 377 -10.06 44.09 -22.47
N GLU A 378 -10.23 43.38 -23.58
CA GLU A 378 -11.43 43.38 -24.40
C GLU A 378 -11.79 41.93 -24.77
N LEU A 379 -13.08 41.63 -24.72
CA LEU A 379 -13.65 40.33 -25.08
C LEU A 379 -14.41 40.47 -26.40
N THR A 380 -14.29 39.46 -27.26
CA THR A 380 -15.15 39.29 -28.43
C THR A 380 -16.57 38.92 -28.00
N VAL A 381 -17.54 39.04 -28.92
CA VAL A 381 -18.95 38.71 -28.63
C VAL A 381 -19.08 37.24 -28.22
N GLU A 382 -18.35 36.36 -28.90
CA GLU A 382 -18.31 34.92 -28.63
C GLU A 382 -17.73 34.62 -27.24
N GLU A 383 -16.66 35.32 -26.84
CA GLU A 383 -16.05 35.16 -25.51
C GLU A 383 -16.97 35.68 -24.40
N ILE A 384 -17.66 36.80 -24.61
CA ILE A 384 -18.68 37.31 -23.67
C ILE A 384 -19.78 36.28 -23.47
N THR A 385 -20.26 35.66 -24.56
CA THR A 385 -21.27 34.59 -24.48
C THR A 385 -20.75 33.40 -23.69
N ARG A 386 -19.54 32.89 -24.01
CA ARG A 386 -18.93 31.75 -23.31
C ARG A 386 -18.79 32.00 -21.80
N VAL A 387 -18.31 33.18 -21.41
CA VAL A 387 -18.20 33.56 -19.99
C VAL A 387 -19.58 33.71 -19.35
N SER A 388 -20.54 34.32 -20.05
CA SER A 388 -21.90 34.51 -19.54
C SER A 388 -22.61 33.18 -19.29
N ASP A 389 -22.44 32.21 -20.19
CA ASP A 389 -23.00 30.86 -20.07
C ASP A 389 -22.43 30.14 -18.84
N LEU A 390 -21.11 30.22 -18.62
CA LEU A 390 -20.48 29.68 -17.42
C LEU A 390 -21.03 30.36 -16.15
N CYS A 391 -21.10 31.69 -16.14
CA CYS A 391 -21.66 32.44 -15.02
C CYS A 391 -23.09 32.00 -14.69
N LEU A 392 -23.95 31.89 -15.70
CA LEU A 392 -25.34 31.47 -15.53
C LEU A 392 -25.42 30.04 -14.98
N SER A 393 -24.62 29.11 -15.50
CA SER A 393 -24.57 27.72 -15.02
C SER A 393 -24.17 27.63 -13.55
N TRP A 394 -23.37 28.60 -13.08
CA TRP A 394 -22.88 28.68 -11.70
C TRP A 394 -23.61 29.75 -10.86
N TYR A 395 -24.74 30.26 -11.34
CA TYR A 395 -25.54 31.28 -10.65
C TYR A 395 -24.73 32.53 -10.24
N GLN A 396 -23.80 32.96 -11.09
CA GLN A 396 -22.98 34.16 -10.93
C GLN A 396 -23.50 35.32 -11.81
N PRO A 397 -23.18 36.58 -11.45
CA PRO A 397 -23.51 37.73 -12.30
C PRO A 397 -22.87 37.63 -13.68
N THR A 398 -23.54 38.16 -14.69
CA THR A 398 -22.98 38.25 -16.05
C THR A 398 -21.84 39.29 -16.12
N PRO A 399 -20.87 39.08 -17.01
CA PRO A 399 -19.77 40.02 -17.20
C PRO A 399 -20.27 41.39 -17.69
N ASN A 400 -19.69 42.45 -17.14
CA ASN A 400 -19.86 43.84 -17.56
C ASN A 400 -18.54 44.59 -17.40
N SER A 401 -18.45 45.81 -17.93
CA SER A 401 -17.18 46.56 -18.01
C SER A 401 -16.50 46.87 -16.68
N THR A 402 -17.16 46.68 -15.53
CA THR A 402 -16.61 47.02 -14.21
C THR A 402 -16.43 45.82 -13.27
N ASN A 403 -16.94 44.64 -13.62
CA ASN A 403 -16.97 43.49 -12.71
C ASN A 403 -16.00 42.36 -13.09
N HIS A 404 -15.18 42.49 -14.13
CA HIS A 404 -14.33 41.40 -14.63
C HIS A 404 -13.40 40.81 -13.57
N ASP A 405 -12.69 41.65 -12.80
CA ASP A 405 -11.77 41.16 -11.77
C ASP A 405 -12.50 40.47 -10.61
N LEU A 406 -13.65 41.04 -10.19
CA LEU A 406 -14.49 40.42 -9.16
C LEU A 406 -15.01 39.07 -9.64
N LEU A 407 -15.49 39.01 -10.89
CA LEU A 407 -16.04 37.80 -11.49
C LEU A 407 -14.96 36.73 -11.68
N PHE A 408 -13.75 37.14 -12.07
CA PHE A 408 -12.58 36.26 -12.15
C PHE A 408 -12.32 35.59 -10.79
N GLN A 409 -12.27 36.38 -9.71
CA GLN A 409 -12.04 35.85 -8.36
C GLN A 409 -13.18 34.94 -7.88
N LEU A 410 -14.44 35.31 -8.15
CA LEU A 410 -15.60 34.50 -7.78
C LEU A 410 -15.63 33.15 -8.49
N LEU A 411 -15.41 33.14 -9.81
CA LEU A 411 -15.39 31.91 -10.59
C LEU A 411 -14.20 31.04 -10.22
N LEU A 412 -13.03 31.64 -10.02
CA LEU A 412 -11.82 30.93 -9.59
C LEU A 412 -12.03 30.24 -8.23
N SER A 413 -12.50 31.00 -7.24
CA SER A 413 -12.80 30.48 -5.90
C SER A 413 -13.90 29.40 -5.95
N LYS A 414 -14.92 29.57 -6.78
CA LYS A 414 -15.97 28.56 -6.94
C LYS A 414 -15.47 27.27 -7.60
N ALA A 415 -14.65 27.38 -8.64
CA ALA A 415 -14.10 26.24 -9.34
C ALA A 415 -13.27 25.34 -8.40
N VAL A 416 -12.45 25.97 -7.54
CA VAL A 416 -11.48 25.27 -6.69
C VAL A 416 -12.02 25.00 -5.28
N LEU A 417 -12.45 26.03 -4.57
CA LEU A 417 -12.75 25.94 -3.13
C LEU A 417 -14.17 25.48 -2.82
N HIS A 418 -15.17 25.97 -3.56
CA HIS A 418 -16.56 25.59 -3.29
C HIS A 418 -16.78 24.09 -3.48
N ASN A 419 -16.20 23.52 -4.54
CA ASN A 419 -16.27 22.09 -4.82
C ASN A 419 -15.30 21.27 -3.95
N GLY A 420 -14.14 21.85 -3.59
CA GLY A 420 -13.11 21.20 -2.77
C GLY A 420 -13.37 21.16 -1.27
N MET A 421 -14.27 21.99 -0.72
CA MET A 421 -14.42 22.15 0.73
C MET A 421 -14.87 20.88 1.46
N GLN A 422 -15.82 20.14 0.90
CA GLN A 422 -16.28 18.88 1.51
C GLN A 422 -15.21 17.78 1.46
N PRO A 423 -14.54 17.53 0.30
CA PRO A 423 -13.33 16.70 0.25
C PRO A 423 -12.27 17.09 1.29
N ILE A 424 -11.91 18.38 1.39
CA ILE A 424 -10.92 18.88 2.34
C ILE A 424 -11.33 18.56 3.79
N LYS A 425 -12.60 18.74 4.15
CA LYS A 425 -13.13 18.38 5.47
C LYS A 425 -12.97 16.88 5.75
N GLN A 426 -13.23 16.02 4.76
CA GLN A 426 -13.02 14.58 4.88
C GLN A 426 -11.54 14.23 5.06
N ILE A 427 -10.62 14.81 4.27
CA ILE A 427 -9.18 14.60 4.45
C ILE A 427 -8.75 15.00 5.86
N ARG A 428 -9.16 16.19 6.33
CA ARG A 428 -8.87 16.66 7.70
C ARG A 428 -9.40 15.71 8.76
N LYS A 429 -10.59 15.15 8.56
CA LYS A 429 -11.14 14.14 9.46
C LYS A 429 -10.24 12.90 9.49
N GLY A 430 -9.81 12.40 8.34
CA GLY A 430 -8.88 11.28 8.27
C GLY A 430 -7.55 11.56 8.97
N LEU A 431 -6.96 12.75 8.79
CA LEU A 431 -5.74 13.18 9.49
C LEU A 431 -5.97 13.24 11.01
N LYS A 432 -7.13 13.74 11.46
CA LYS A 432 -7.52 13.74 12.89
C LYS A 432 -7.63 12.33 13.45
N ASP A 433 -8.24 11.40 12.71
CA ASP A 433 -8.36 10.00 13.13
C ASP A 433 -6.98 9.37 13.39
N THR A 434 -5.95 9.77 12.64
CA THR A 434 -4.58 9.27 12.89
C THR A 434 -3.91 9.83 14.13
N GLY A 435 -4.40 10.95 14.67
CA GLY A 435 -3.81 11.61 15.84
C GLY A 435 -2.69 12.61 15.53
N ILE A 436 -2.38 12.89 14.25
CA ILE A 436 -1.34 13.88 13.89
C ILE A 436 -1.83 15.34 13.91
N TRP A 437 -3.14 15.56 14.06
CA TRP A 437 -3.73 16.90 14.03
C TRP A 437 -3.13 17.90 15.05
N PRO A 438 -2.77 17.51 16.28
CA PRO A 438 -2.10 18.41 17.22
C PRO A 438 -0.77 18.97 16.70
N LEU A 439 0.03 18.16 15.99
CA LEU A 439 1.27 18.61 15.36
C LEU A 439 0.99 19.68 14.30
N ILE A 440 0.04 19.41 13.40
CA ILE A 440 -0.32 20.32 12.30
C ILE A 440 -0.79 21.67 12.84
N LEU A 441 -1.61 21.67 13.91
CA LEU A 441 -2.11 22.90 14.51
C LEU A 441 -1.03 23.69 15.25
N ALA A 442 -0.14 23.00 15.97
CA ALA A 442 0.90 23.65 16.77
C ALA A 442 2.08 24.13 15.91
N ARG A 443 2.31 23.51 14.75
CA ARG A 443 3.46 23.76 13.89
C ARG A 443 3.05 23.96 12.42
N PRO A 444 2.71 25.19 12.02
CA PRO A 444 2.35 25.48 10.62
C PRO A 444 3.47 25.17 9.63
N ASP A 445 4.73 25.25 10.05
CA ASP A 445 5.93 24.99 9.24
C ASP A 445 6.12 23.51 8.86
N VAL A 446 5.42 22.57 9.50
CA VAL A 446 5.46 21.15 9.12
C VAL A 446 4.63 20.83 7.88
N HIS A 447 3.82 21.77 7.37
CA HIS A 447 3.02 21.53 6.16
C HIS A 447 3.89 21.14 4.97
N CYS A 448 5.11 21.67 4.85
CA CYS A 448 6.01 21.36 3.74
C CYS A 448 6.58 19.93 3.81
N ILE A 449 6.48 19.27 4.97
CA ILE A 449 6.88 17.87 5.16
C ILE A 449 5.72 16.94 4.76
N LEU A 450 4.49 17.27 5.16
CA LEU A 450 3.29 16.49 4.85
C LEU A 450 2.79 16.70 3.41
N PHE A 451 2.92 17.92 2.90
CA PHE A 451 2.45 18.38 1.61
C PHE A 451 3.53 19.21 0.88
N PRO A 452 4.67 18.60 0.53
CA PRO A 452 5.75 19.29 -0.19
C PRO A 452 5.31 19.75 -1.58
N ARG A 453 6.03 20.72 -2.15
CA ARG A 453 5.94 20.97 -3.61
C ARG A 453 6.62 19.84 -4.36
N GLU A 454 6.11 19.46 -5.52
CA GLU A 454 6.70 18.42 -6.36
C GLU A 454 8.14 18.74 -6.75
N ALA A 455 8.42 20.01 -7.10
CA ALA A 455 9.77 20.49 -7.37
C ALA A 455 10.76 20.32 -6.18
N SER A 456 10.27 20.29 -4.95
CA SER A 456 11.10 20.08 -3.75
C SER A 456 11.40 18.61 -3.44
N VAL A 457 10.73 17.68 -4.14
CA VAL A 457 10.87 16.23 -3.99
C VAL A 457 11.59 15.61 -5.21
N GLU A 458 11.89 16.39 -6.25
CA GLU A 458 12.67 15.90 -7.38
C GLU A 458 14.06 15.43 -6.92
N LEU A 459 14.31 14.14 -7.11
CA LEU A 459 15.57 13.50 -6.73
C LEU A 459 16.69 13.96 -7.66
N SER A 460 17.67 14.65 -7.09
CA SER A 460 18.94 14.90 -7.78
C SER A 460 19.86 13.69 -7.68
N SER A 461 20.70 13.49 -8.70
CA SER A 461 21.76 12.47 -8.67
C SER A 461 22.67 12.64 -7.45
N GLN A 462 22.95 13.88 -7.06
CA GLN A 462 23.76 14.21 -5.90
C GLN A 462 23.10 13.77 -4.58
N THR A 463 21.82 14.09 -4.37
CA THR A 463 21.08 13.69 -3.16
C THR A 463 21.00 12.17 -3.03
N MET A 464 20.84 11.46 -4.14
CA MET A 464 20.83 9.99 -4.15
C MET A 464 22.20 9.42 -3.74
N ILE A 465 23.29 9.94 -4.31
CA ILE A 465 24.66 9.51 -3.99
C ILE A 465 25.01 9.73 -2.52
N GLU A 466 24.57 10.85 -1.94
CA GLU A 466 24.77 11.17 -0.53
C GLU A 466 23.95 10.25 0.40
N SER A 467 22.86 9.67 -0.10
CA SER A 467 21.97 8.78 0.67
C SER A 467 22.37 7.30 0.62
N ILE A 468 23.32 6.92 -0.24
CA ILE A 468 23.77 5.52 -0.37
C ILE A 468 24.81 5.22 0.73
N CYS A 469 24.53 4.21 1.53
CA CYS A 469 25.54 3.57 2.37
C CYS A 469 26.46 2.72 1.49
N TRP A 470 27.63 3.26 1.16
CA TRP A 470 28.59 2.56 0.32
C TRP A 470 29.25 1.42 1.10
N PRO A 471 29.42 0.23 0.48
CA PRO A 471 30.10 -0.88 1.12
C PRO A 471 31.52 -0.47 1.51
N GLN A 472 31.87 -0.69 2.78
CA GLN A 472 33.20 -0.45 3.32
C GLN A 472 33.98 -1.76 3.37
N SER A 473 35.31 -1.72 3.28
CA SER A 473 36.11 -2.92 3.58
C SER A 473 35.97 -3.23 5.05
N ILE A 474 35.24 -4.29 5.38
CA ILE A 474 35.14 -4.80 6.74
C ILE A 474 36.54 -5.34 7.10
N CYS A 475 37.25 -4.65 7.98
CA CYS A 475 38.54 -5.11 8.52
C CYS A 475 38.41 -5.71 9.93
N ASP A 476 37.26 -5.55 10.58
CA ASP A 476 37.07 -5.93 11.98
C ASP A 476 35.73 -6.64 12.18
N SER A 477 35.70 -7.94 11.93
CA SER A 477 34.75 -8.83 12.58
C SER A 477 35.47 -10.14 12.85
N ASP A 478 35.66 -10.48 14.12
CA ASP A 478 36.23 -11.73 14.64
C ASP A 478 35.37 -12.97 14.31
N GLU A 479 34.56 -12.91 13.24
CA GLU A 479 33.79 -14.02 12.69
C GLU A 479 34.51 -14.49 11.42
N ASP A 480 35.48 -15.38 11.65
CA ASP A 480 36.16 -16.18 10.64
C ASP A 480 35.13 -16.88 9.73
N ASP A 481 35.15 -16.60 8.43
CA ASP A 481 35.02 -17.60 7.32
C ASP A 481 34.76 -16.98 5.92
N GLU A 482 34.53 -15.67 5.76
CA GLU A 482 34.41 -15.03 4.43
C GLU A 482 35.67 -14.23 4.05
N GLU A 483 36.29 -14.56 2.91
CA GLU A 483 37.37 -13.75 2.35
C GLU A 483 36.85 -12.32 2.08
N PRO A 484 37.51 -11.28 2.62
CA PRO A 484 37.05 -9.90 2.44
C PRO A 484 37.05 -9.53 0.95
N VAL A 485 35.91 -9.02 0.46
CA VAL A 485 35.76 -8.58 -0.93
C VAL A 485 36.91 -7.61 -1.28
N PRO A 486 37.67 -7.86 -2.37
CA PRO A 486 38.81 -7.03 -2.70
C PRO A 486 38.43 -5.55 -2.85
N LEU A 487 39.19 -4.66 -2.20
CA LEU A 487 39.02 -3.20 -2.27
C LEU A 487 38.92 -2.66 -3.70
N LYS A 488 39.60 -3.31 -4.65
CA LYS A 488 39.55 -2.99 -6.07
C LYS A 488 38.17 -3.21 -6.67
N ASP A 489 37.50 -4.29 -6.30
CA ASP A 489 36.18 -4.65 -6.82
C ASP A 489 35.11 -3.74 -6.20
N ILE A 490 35.21 -3.45 -4.89
CA ILE A 490 34.38 -2.44 -4.22
C ILE A 490 34.54 -1.08 -4.91
N SER A 491 35.78 -0.61 -5.11
CA SER A 491 36.05 0.68 -5.77
C SER A 491 35.55 0.71 -7.21
N THR A 492 35.65 -0.42 -7.92
CA THR A 492 35.18 -0.53 -9.30
C THR A 492 33.66 -0.47 -9.38
N VAL A 493 32.96 -1.27 -8.57
CA VAL A 493 31.48 -1.31 -8.54
C VAL A 493 30.90 0.01 -8.05
N THR A 494 31.43 0.58 -6.97
CA THR A 494 30.98 1.88 -6.45
C THR A 494 31.25 3.01 -7.44
N GLY A 495 32.40 3.00 -8.12
CA GLY A 495 32.73 3.95 -9.19
C GLY A 495 31.78 3.85 -10.39
N PHE A 496 31.46 2.63 -10.83
CA PHE A 496 30.48 2.41 -11.90
C PHE A 496 29.08 2.88 -11.50
N LEU A 497 28.61 2.55 -10.29
CA LEU A 497 27.28 2.93 -9.83
C LEU A 497 27.16 4.46 -9.67
N ARG A 498 28.17 5.12 -9.11
CA ARG A 498 28.22 6.58 -9.00
C ARG A 498 28.13 7.25 -10.38
N LYS A 499 28.99 6.82 -11.31
CA LYS A 499 29.00 7.34 -12.68
C LYS A 499 27.66 7.11 -13.38
N PHE A 500 27.03 5.95 -13.16
CA PHE A 500 25.71 5.65 -13.68
C PHE A 500 24.64 6.62 -13.15
N ILE A 501 24.63 6.88 -11.84
CA ILE A 501 23.67 7.81 -11.23
C ILE A 501 23.89 9.24 -11.76
N GLU A 502 25.15 9.68 -11.87
CA GLU A 502 25.51 11.00 -12.39
C GLU A 502 25.15 11.20 -13.87
N GLU A 503 25.33 10.18 -14.71
CA GLU A 503 25.07 10.23 -16.15
C GLU A 503 23.63 9.86 -16.52
N SER A 504 22.83 9.38 -15.57
CA SER A 504 21.44 9.02 -15.82
C SER A 504 20.55 10.26 -15.98
N ASN A 505 19.81 10.36 -17.09
CA ASN A 505 18.78 11.39 -17.25
C ASN A 505 17.72 11.24 -16.14
N GLY A 506 17.22 12.35 -15.58
CA GLY A 506 16.27 12.37 -14.45
C GLY A 506 15.01 11.49 -14.62
N LEU A 507 14.63 11.13 -15.85
CA LEU A 507 13.58 10.16 -16.15
C LEU A 507 13.87 8.73 -15.65
N ILE A 508 15.13 8.32 -15.53
CA ILE A 508 15.53 6.99 -15.02
C ILE A 508 15.40 6.93 -13.49
N LEU A 509 15.65 8.04 -12.80
CA LEU A 509 15.60 8.15 -11.33
C LEU A 509 14.15 8.13 -10.79
N ILE A 510 13.18 8.58 -11.60
CA ILE A 510 11.75 8.51 -11.26
C ILE A 510 11.25 7.05 -11.29
N ALA A 511 11.77 6.21 -12.20
CA ALA A 511 11.36 4.82 -12.32
C ALA A 511 11.80 3.96 -11.12
N SER A 512 12.89 4.31 -10.42
CA SER A 512 13.30 3.63 -9.18
C SER A 512 12.33 3.83 -8.02
N ARG A 513 11.57 4.93 -7.98
CA ARG A 513 10.52 5.15 -6.97
C ARG A 513 9.30 4.23 -7.16
N LEU A 514 9.11 3.68 -8.35
CA LEU A 514 8.06 2.69 -8.65
C LEU A 514 8.50 1.26 -8.29
N ALA A 515 9.78 1.05 -7.95
CA ALA A 515 10.38 -0.26 -7.72
C ALA A 515 11.00 -0.43 -6.31
N SER A 516 10.90 0.58 -5.44
CA SER A 516 11.41 0.57 -4.05
C SER A 516 10.26 0.66 -3.05
#